data_AF-Q0G228-F1
#
_entry.id   AF-Q0G228-F1
#
_cell.length_a   1.000
_cell.length_b   1.000
_cell.length_c   1.000
_cell.angle_alpha   90.00
_cell.angle_beta   90.00
_cell.angle_gamma   90.00
#
_symmetry.space_group_name_H-M   'P 1'
#
loop_
_entity.id
_entity.type
_entity.pdbx_description
1 polymer ?
#
loop_
_entity_poly.entity_id
_entity_poly.type
_entity_poly.pdbx_seq_one_letter_code
_entity_poly.pdbx_strand_id
1 'polypeptide(L)'
;MQFDRTLTSENDGGFADDAMPERLDASLDKQRHRAAYSAPHTAKPRAKRNDLHAILRERTDREHRELDAYLGKIWATSEDYAAYIRMNHRSHHVLEPAVETVLGMHRQPVTYLPMRAALDRDVATLGIRPLAGRSFRLRGSTEGASLIGVLYVLEGSRLGARMLHQRVKQSSWMDRFATMPLAFFEAASQSRDFFKRMNALESLMIDGDDIESAVSSAKATFALFMETAELAKKQ
;
A
#
# COMPACT_ATOMS: atom_id res chain seq x y z
N MET A 1 27.99 -69.29 -26.43
CA MET A 1 26.59 -69.63 -26.77
C MET A 1 25.85 -68.30 -26.92
N GLN A 2 25.83 -67.60 -28.08
CA GLN A 2 25.34 -67.99 -29.43
C GLN A 2 23.84 -68.35 -29.31
N PHE A 3 22.84 -67.73 -29.96
CA PHE A 3 22.66 -66.89 -31.17
C PHE A 3 21.46 -65.93 -30.88
N ASP A 4 21.37 -64.66 -31.31
CA ASP A 4 21.25 -64.03 -32.65
C ASP A 4 20.01 -64.44 -33.49
N ARG A 5 19.46 -63.44 -34.21
CA ARG A 5 18.57 -63.42 -35.41
C ARG A 5 17.11 -62.94 -35.24
N THR A 6 16.77 -61.69 -35.65
CA THR A 6 16.39 -61.17 -37.03
C THR A 6 14.95 -61.52 -37.42
N LEU A 7 14.14 -60.83 -38.25
CA LEU A 7 14.15 -59.62 -39.10
C LEU A 7 12.69 -59.45 -39.63
N THR A 8 12.36 -58.26 -40.14
CA THR A 8 11.47 -57.95 -41.31
C THR A 8 10.00 -58.37 -41.39
N SER A 9 9.11 -57.40 -41.63
CA SER A 9 8.53 -57.02 -42.95
C SER A 9 7.36 -56.06 -42.69
N GLU A 10 7.32 -54.85 -43.25
CA GLU A 10 6.94 -54.53 -44.64
C GLU A 10 5.68 -55.30 -45.09
N ASN A 11 4.58 -54.57 -45.23
CA ASN A 11 3.57 -54.94 -46.22
C ASN A 11 3.08 -53.67 -46.90
N ASP A 12 3.61 -53.47 -48.10
CA ASP A 12 3.00 -52.76 -49.20
C ASP A 12 1.66 -53.42 -49.59
N GLY A 13 0.77 -52.60 -50.15
CA GLY A 13 -0.49 -53.07 -50.71
C GLY A 13 -1.29 -51.91 -51.27
N GLY A 14 -0.77 -51.30 -52.32
CA GLY A 14 -1.43 -50.21 -53.04
C GLY A 14 -2.68 -50.66 -53.81
N PHE A 15 -3.50 -49.67 -54.16
CA PHE A 15 -4.27 -49.64 -55.39
C PHE A 15 -4.28 -48.18 -55.89
N ALA A 16 -3.69 -47.99 -57.07
CA ALA A 16 -4.00 -46.89 -58.00
C ALA A 16 -5.48 -47.03 -58.43
N ASP A 17 -6.18 -46.10 -59.06
CA ASP A 17 -5.88 -44.94 -59.89
C ASP A 17 -7.28 -44.30 -60.08
N ASP A 18 -7.44 -42.99 -59.96
CA ASP A 18 -8.29 -42.27 -60.92
C ASP A 18 -8.19 -40.76 -60.72
N ALA A 19 -7.84 -40.12 -61.82
CA ALA A 19 -7.84 -38.68 -62.01
C ALA A 19 -9.26 -38.11 -61.96
N MET A 20 -9.41 -36.89 -61.42
CA MET A 20 -10.11 -35.77 -62.06
C MET A 20 -10.04 -34.52 -61.15
N PRO A 21 -9.60 -33.37 -61.67
CA PRO A 21 -9.49 -32.12 -60.91
C PRO A 21 -10.73 -31.24 -61.02
N GLU A 22 -10.74 -30.20 -60.19
CA GLU A 22 -11.54 -28.96 -60.26
C GLU A 22 -13.03 -29.03 -59.91
N ARG A 23 -13.31 -28.75 -58.63
CA ARG A 23 -14.61 -28.24 -58.19
C ARG A 23 -14.78 -26.78 -58.60
N LEU A 24 -15.67 -26.58 -59.56
CA LEU A 24 -16.80 -25.65 -59.56
C LEU A 24 -16.79 -24.52 -58.52
N ASP A 25 -16.65 -23.32 -59.06
CA ASP A 25 -17.17 -22.05 -58.57
C ASP A 25 -18.71 -22.12 -58.39
N ALA A 26 -19.20 -21.73 -57.22
CA ALA A 26 -20.58 -21.29 -57.00
C ALA A 26 -20.68 -20.49 -55.69
N SER A 27 -20.56 -19.17 -55.83
CA SER A 27 -21.44 -18.15 -55.26
C SER A 27 -22.45 -18.59 -54.18
N LEU A 28 -22.43 -17.84 -53.06
CA LEU A 28 -23.45 -17.54 -52.03
C LEU A 28 -22.75 -17.65 -50.66
N ASP A 29 -22.38 -16.56 -49.98
CA ASP A 29 -23.31 -15.87 -49.09
C ASP A 29 -22.75 -14.49 -48.69
N LYS A 30 -23.29 -13.44 -49.30
CA LYS A 30 -23.10 -12.05 -48.86
C LYS A 30 -24.12 -11.75 -47.78
N GLN A 31 -23.80 -12.02 -46.52
CA GLN A 31 -24.42 -11.31 -45.38
C GLN A 31 -23.70 -11.64 -44.07
N ARG A 32 -22.97 -10.64 -43.54
CA ARG A 32 -22.77 -10.30 -42.10
C ARG A 32 -21.41 -9.67 -41.85
N HIS A 33 -21.27 -8.38 -42.19
CA HIS A 33 -20.38 -7.50 -41.45
C HIS A 33 -21.16 -6.22 -41.12
N ARG A 34 -21.88 -6.26 -40.00
CA ARG A 34 -22.48 -5.09 -39.37
C ARG A 34 -21.88 -4.96 -37.96
N ALA A 35 -21.08 -3.91 -37.81
CA ALA A 35 -20.77 -3.16 -36.61
C ALA A 35 -20.47 -3.92 -35.31
N ALA A 36 -19.18 -4.02 -34.98
CA ALA A 36 -18.72 -3.83 -33.61
C ALA A 36 -17.82 -2.60 -33.60
N TYR A 37 -18.45 -1.43 -33.46
CA TYR A 37 -17.77 -0.20 -33.10
C TYR A 37 -17.30 -0.40 -31.66
N SER A 38 -16.06 -0.87 -31.47
CA SER A 38 -15.44 -0.93 -30.14
C SER A 38 -15.41 0.50 -29.60
N ALA A 39 -16.21 0.76 -28.57
CA ALA A 39 -16.20 2.02 -27.87
C ALA A 39 -14.75 2.41 -27.50
N PRO A 40 -14.35 3.68 -27.64
CA PRO A 40 -13.05 4.10 -27.17
C PRO A 40 -12.96 3.76 -25.68
N HIS A 41 -11.95 2.98 -25.32
CA HIS A 41 -11.56 2.79 -23.93
C HIS A 41 -11.25 4.19 -23.40
N THR A 42 -12.20 4.82 -22.72
CA THR A 42 -12.04 6.16 -22.17
C THR A 42 -10.97 6.05 -21.10
N ALA A 43 -9.74 6.40 -21.46
CA ALA A 43 -8.64 6.54 -20.52
C ALA A 43 -9.14 7.42 -19.36
N LYS A 44 -9.07 6.90 -18.13
CA LYS A 44 -9.47 7.66 -16.95
C LYS A 44 -8.71 9.00 -16.93
N PRO A 45 -9.35 10.12 -16.53
CA PRO A 45 -8.70 11.41 -16.44
C PRO A 45 -7.43 11.30 -15.59
N ARG A 46 -6.30 11.74 -16.16
CA ARG A 46 -4.99 11.78 -15.50
C ARG A 46 -4.95 12.96 -14.53
N ALA A 47 -4.72 12.73 -13.24
CA ALA A 47 -4.42 13.84 -12.33
C ALA A 47 -2.98 14.31 -12.55
N LYS A 48 -2.74 15.62 -12.46
CA LYS A 48 -1.37 16.16 -12.49
C LYS A 48 -0.70 15.81 -11.16
N ARG A 49 0.64 15.73 -11.15
CA ARG A 49 1.45 15.49 -9.94
C ARG A 49 1.04 16.40 -8.77
N ASN A 50 0.75 17.68 -9.05
CA ASN A 50 0.32 18.67 -8.06
C ASN A 50 -1.10 18.48 -7.50
N ASP A 51 -1.89 17.54 -8.04
CA ASP A 51 -3.25 17.25 -7.57
C ASP A 51 -3.28 16.02 -6.66
N LEU A 52 -2.20 15.22 -6.58
CA LEU A 52 -2.24 13.94 -5.87
C LEU A 52 -2.47 14.12 -4.36
N HIS A 53 -1.74 15.00 -3.70
CA HIS A 53 -1.99 15.31 -2.30
C HIS A 53 -3.41 15.83 -2.06
N ALA A 54 -3.94 16.69 -2.95
CA ALA A 54 -5.31 17.18 -2.84
C ALA A 54 -6.34 16.05 -2.98
N ILE A 55 -6.14 15.14 -3.94
CA ILE A 55 -6.99 13.97 -4.16
C ILE A 55 -6.93 13.02 -2.97
N LEU A 56 -5.73 12.72 -2.44
CA LEU A 56 -5.57 11.86 -1.27
C LEU A 56 -6.30 12.47 -0.07
N ARG A 57 -6.08 13.77 0.19
CA ARG A 57 -6.76 14.51 1.25
C ARG A 57 -8.28 14.44 1.13
N GLU A 58 -8.82 14.77 -0.03
CA GLU A 58 -10.27 14.73 -0.28
C GLU A 58 -10.83 13.31 -0.11
N ARG A 59 -10.19 12.32 -0.72
CA ARG A 59 -10.74 10.96 -0.81
C ARG A 59 -10.52 10.12 0.43
N THR A 60 -9.63 10.51 1.34
CA THR A 60 -9.45 9.88 2.65
C THR A 60 -10.02 10.71 3.80
N ASP A 61 -10.72 11.80 3.51
CA ASP A 61 -11.21 12.73 4.55
C ASP A 61 -12.13 12.04 5.56
N ARG A 62 -13.00 11.13 5.10
CA ARG A 62 -13.86 10.35 5.99
C ARG A 62 -13.03 9.48 6.94
N GLU A 63 -12.11 8.68 6.40
CA GLU A 63 -11.27 7.78 7.18
C GLU A 63 -10.39 8.55 8.18
N HIS A 64 -9.88 9.72 7.79
CA HIS A 64 -9.16 10.62 8.70
C HIS A 64 -10.05 11.15 9.82
N ARG A 65 -11.26 11.64 9.51
CA ARG A 65 -12.21 12.15 10.52
C ARG A 65 -12.65 11.06 11.51
N GLU A 66 -12.88 9.84 11.03
CA GLU A 66 -13.23 8.70 11.87
C GLU A 66 -12.10 8.37 12.85
N LEU A 67 -10.85 8.27 12.35
CA LEU A 67 -9.68 8.02 13.19
C LEU A 67 -9.46 9.15 14.20
N ASP A 68 -9.52 10.42 13.77
CA ASP A 68 -9.37 11.57 14.65
C ASP A 68 -10.44 11.62 15.75
N ALA A 69 -11.69 11.34 15.42
CA ALA A 69 -12.78 11.30 16.40
C ALA A 69 -12.57 10.17 17.43
N TYR A 70 -12.03 9.04 16.99
CA TYR A 70 -11.63 7.95 17.89
C TYR A 70 -10.46 8.36 18.79
N LEU A 71 -9.41 8.95 18.20
CA LEU A 71 -8.19 9.40 18.89
C LEU A 71 -8.42 10.58 19.85
N GLY A 72 -9.40 11.45 19.59
CA GLY A 72 -9.75 12.59 20.45
C GLY A 72 -10.16 12.19 21.86
N LYS A 73 -10.50 10.91 22.07
CA LYS A 73 -10.86 10.32 23.37
C LYS A 73 -9.70 9.60 24.06
N ILE A 74 -8.48 9.63 23.51
CA ILE A 74 -7.35 8.78 23.93
C ILE A 74 -6.27 9.60 24.68
N TRP A 75 -6.70 10.61 25.44
CA TRP A 75 -5.80 11.48 26.20
C TRP A 75 -6.31 11.76 27.61
N ALA A 76 -7.29 10.98 28.10
CA ALA A 76 -7.85 11.21 29.43
C ALA A 76 -6.98 10.56 30.52
N THR A 77 -6.35 9.42 30.23
CA THR A 77 -5.61 8.62 31.21
C THR A 77 -4.27 8.10 30.69
N SER A 78 -3.48 7.49 31.58
CA SER A 78 -2.25 6.75 31.24
C SER A 78 -2.53 5.54 30.35
N GLU A 79 -3.66 4.88 30.55
CA GLU A 79 -4.08 3.70 29.77
C GLU A 79 -4.44 4.10 28.35
N ASP A 80 -5.11 5.24 28.20
CA ASP A 80 -5.35 5.85 26.90
C ASP A 80 -4.01 6.15 26.19
N TYR A 81 -3.07 6.79 26.88
CA TYR A 81 -1.75 7.05 26.31
C TYR A 81 -1.03 5.77 25.85
N ALA A 82 -1.04 4.74 26.70
CA ALA A 82 -0.50 3.44 26.38
C ALA A 82 -1.18 2.81 25.14
N ALA A 83 -2.49 2.95 25.01
CA ALA A 83 -3.22 2.49 23.84
C ALA A 83 -2.82 3.26 22.57
N TYR A 84 -2.60 4.58 22.65
CA TYR A 84 -2.09 5.38 21.54
C TYR A 84 -0.68 4.95 21.09
N ILE A 85 0.24 4.72 22.04
CA ILE A 85 1.59 4.24 21.73
C ILE A 85 1.54 2.84 21.14
N ARG A 86 0.74 1.93 21.71
CA ARG A 86 0.57 0.57 21.20
C ARG A 86 0.00 0.55 19.78
N MET A 87 -0.94 1.45 19.49
CA MET A 87 -1.48 1.62 18.14
C MET A 87 -0.40 2.03 17.14
N ASN A 88 0.32 3.11 17.43
CA ASN A 88 1.38 3.58 16.54
C ASN A 88 2.48 2.53 16.39
N HIS A 89 2.88 1.88 17.49
CA HIS A 89 3.88 0.81 17.48
C HIS A 89 3.51 -0.28 16.48
N ARG A 90 2.32 -0.86 16.60
CA ARG A 90 1.90 -1.92 15.66
C ARG A 90 1.75 -1.40 14.23
N SER A 91 1.11 -0.25 14.00
CA SER A 91 0.94 0.27 12.65
C SER A 91 2.28 0.50 11.94
N HIS A 92 3.24 1.15 12.60
CA HIS A 92 4.57 1.39 12.03
C HIS A 92 5.36 0.09 11.86
N HIS A 93 5.31 -0.86 12.80
CA HIS A 93 5.96 -2.17 12.67
C HIS A 93 5.41 -3.01 11.51
N VAL A 94 4.12 -2.87 11.21
CA VAL A 94 3.47 -3.57 10.10
C VAL A 94 3.82 -2.92 8.76
N LEU A 95 3.81 -1.58 8.66
CA LEU A 95 3.89 -0.86 7.39
C LEU A 95 5.33 -0.56 6.93
N GLU A 96 6.20 -0.14 7.85
CA GLU A 96 7.54 0.37 7.50
C GLU A 96 8.46 -0.65 6.79
N PRO A 97 8.45 -1.96 7.11
CA PRO A 97 9.22 -2.94 6.34
C PRO A 97 8.86 -2.97 4.85
N ALA A 98 7.57 -2.85 4.52
CA ALA A 98 7.11 -2.83 3.13
C ALA A 98 7.52 -1.53 2.43
N VAL A 99 7.46 -0.40 3.14
CA VAL A 99 7.94 0.90 2.66
C VAL A 99 9.43 0.84 2.34
N GLU A 100 10.26 0.36 3.28
CA GLU A 100 11.71 0.23 3.11
C GLU A 100 12.07 -0.68 1.94
N THR A 101 11.35 -1.80 1.78
CA THR A 101 11.54 -2.72 0.66
C THR A 101 11.31 -2.02 -0.68
N VAL A 102 10.20 -1.31 -0.84
CA VAL A 102 9.88 -0.65 -2.11
C VAL A 102 10.83 0.53 -2.37
N LEU A 103 11.12 1.34 -1.34
CA LEU A 103 12.08 2.45 -1.47
C LEU A 103 13.48 1.96 -1.87
N GLY A 104 13.91 0.79 -1.38
CA GLY A 104 15.19 0.17 -1.77
C GLY A 104 15.24 -0.29 -3.24
N MET A 105 14.09 -0.45 -3.90
CA MET A 105 14.00 -0.79 -5.33
C MET A 105 13.99 0.45 -6.24
N HIS A 106 13.73 1.65 -5.70
CA HIS A 106 13.72 2.89 -6.47
C HIS A 106 15.14 3.39 -6.78
N ARG A 107 15.35 3.84 -8.02
CA ARG A 107 16.66 4.35 -8.49
C ARG A 107 17.08 5.67 -7.84
N GLN A 108 16.11 6.48 -7.43
CA GLN A 108 16.38 7.74 -6.75
C GLN A 108 16.28 7.55 -5.24
N PRO A 109 17.30 7.94 -4.46
CA PRO A 109 17.25 7.81 -3.01
C PRO A 109 16.20 8.77 -2.45
N VAL A 110 15.16 8.22 -1.85
CA VAL A 110 14.20 8.97 -1.04
C VAL A 110 14.50 8.70 0.42
N THR A 111 14.81 9.77 1.15
CA THR A 111 15.03 9.68 2.60
C THR A 111 13.69 9.50 3.31
N TYR A 112 13.42 8.29 3.76
CA TYR A 112 12.38 7.99 4.74
C TYR A 112 13.01 7.83 6.13
N LEU A 113 12.32 8.31 7.17
CA LEU A 113 12.78 8.21 8.55
C LEU A 113 11.78 7.32 9.33
N PRO A 114 12.10 6.03 9.51
CA PRO A 114 11.27 5.09 10.28
C PRO A 114 11.04 5.55 11.71
N MET A 115 9.83 5.32 12.25
CA MET A 115 9.46 5.65 13.63
C MET A 115 9.56 4.44 14.58
N ARG A 116 9.75 3.22 14.06
CA ARG A 116 9.81 1.97 14.85
C ARG A 116 10.75 2.06 16.05
N ALA A 117 11.99 2.51 15.88
CA ALA A 117 12.97 2.58 16.98
C ALA A 117 12.59 3.59 18.09
N ALA A 118 11.83 4.63 17.77
CA ALA A 118 11.30 5.56 18.77
C ALA A 118 10.12 4.93 19.52
N LEU A 119 9.23 4.27 18.79
CA LEU A 119 8.08 3.55 19.35
C LEU A 119 8.52 2.36 20.23
N ASP A 120 9.58 1.65 19.87
CA ASP A 120 10.15 0.56 20.67
C ASP A 120 10.63 1.06 22.04
N ARG A 121 11.24 2.25 22.09
CA ARG A 121 11.67 2.88 23.34
C ARG A 121 10.49 3.26 24.22
N ASP A 122 9.42 3.82 23.64
CA ASP A 122 8.23 4.19 24.40
C ASP A 122 7.50 2.94 24.93
N VAL A 123 7.36 1.90 24.11
CA VAL A 123 6.77 0.61 24.51
C VAL A 123 7.57 -0.04 25.66
N ALA A 124 8.90 -0.08 25.55
CA ALA A 124 9.76 -0.63 26.59
C ALA A 124 9.65 0.17 27.90
N THR A 125 9.63 1.51 27.80
CA THR A 125 9.54 2.39 28.98
C THR A 125 8.18 2.28 29.67
N LEU A 126 7.09 2.14 28.89
CA LEU A 126 5.75 1.92 29.43
C LEU A 126 5.54 0.50 29.98
N GLY A 127 6.45 -0.44 29.71
CA GLY A 127 6.29 -1.85 30.09
C GLY A 127 5.09 -2.53 29.45
N ILE A 128 4.60 -2.00 28.31
CA ILE A 128 3.40 -2.53 27.65
C ILE A 128 3.75 -3.63 26.66
N ARG A 129 2.87 -4.61 26.53
CA ARG A 129 3.03 -5.66 25.51
C ARG A 129 2.68 -5.11 24.11
N PRO A 130 3.54 -5.32 23.11
CA PRO A 130 3.19 -5.08 21.72
C PRO A 130 1.97 -5.90 21.29
N LEU A 131 1.17 -5.35 20.39
CA LEU A 131 0.16 -6.16 19.69
C LEU A 131 0.86 -7.08 18.68
N ALA A 132 0.35 -8.29 18.52
CA ALA A 132 0.84 -9.22 17.52
C ALA A 132 0.84 -8.57 16.13
N GLY A 133 1.99 -8.65 15.44
CA GLY A 133 2.15 -8.13 14.09
C GLY A 133 1.52 -9.05 13.06
N ARG A 134 1.05 -8.46 11.95
CA ARG A 134 0.73 -9.17 10.71
C ARG A 134 1.58 -8.56 9.60
N SER A 135 2.16 -9.36 8.72
CA SER A 135 2.91 -8.82 7.59
C SER A 135 1.98 -8.03 6.67
N PHE A 136 2.41 -6.83 6.29
CA PHE A 136 1.79 -6.04 5.24
C PHE A 136 2.62 -6.18 3.97
N ARG A 137 1.96 -6.26 2.81
CA ARG A 137 2.61 -6.33 1.52
C ARG A 137 1.95 -5.35 0.57
N LEU A 138 2.75 -4.46 0.00
CA LEU A 138 2.43 -3.75 -1.23
C LEU A 138 2.48 -4.79 -2.35
N ARG A 139 1.45 -4.89 -3.20
CA ARG A 139 1.34 -5.95 -4.21
C ARG A 139 1.43 -5.39 -5.62
N GLY A 140 2.33 -5.94 -6.44
CA GLY A 140 2.18 -6.02 -7.90
C GLY A 140 2.71 -4.81 -8.68
N SER A 141 2.21 -4.63 -9.91
CA SER A 141 2.67 -3.58 -10.84
C SER A 141 2.33 -2.15 -10.39
N THR A 142 1.64 -1.95 -9.26
CA THR A 142 1.23 -0.64 -8.72
C THR A 142 1.93 -0.32 -7.41
N GLU A 143 3.08 -0.93 -7.14
CA GLU A 143 3.87 -0.76 -5.91
C GLU A 143 4.25 0.70 -5.65
N GLY A 144 4.63 1.47 -6.68
CA GLY A 144 4.97 2.91 -6.55
C GLY A 144 3.78 3.76 -6.11
N ALA A 145 2.65 3.67 -6.81
CA ALA A 145 1.42 4.38 -6.45
C ALA A 145 0.91 3.96 -5.05
N SER A 146 0.92 2.66 -4.76
CA SER A 146 0.49 2.13 -3.47
C SER A 146 1.39 2.60 -2.33
N LEU A 147 2.71 2.67 -2.55
CA LEU A 147 3.68 3.20 -1.59
C LEU A 147 3.35 4.64 -1.20
N ILE A 148 2.98 5.49 -2.16
CA ILE A 148 2.66 6.90 -1.91
C ILE A 148 1.45 7.03 -0.98
N GLY A 149 0.40 6.24 -1.19
CA GLY A 149 -0.76 6.24 -0.30
C GLY A 149 -0.43 5.81 1.13
N VAL A 150 0.44 4.81 1.32
CA VAL A 150 0.93 4.41 2.65
C VAL A 150 1.75 5.53 3.29
N LEU A 151 2.70 6.11 2.54
CA LEU A 151 3.58 7.16 3.03
C LEU A 151 2.82 8.44 3.37
N TYR A 152 1.77 8.79 2.62
CA TYR A 152 0.87 9.89 2.93
C TYR A 152 0.27 9.75 4.34
N VAL A 153 -0.22 8.55 4.69
CA VAL A 153 -0.81 8.31 6.02
C VAL A 153 0.25 8.26 7.12
N LEU A 154 1.41 7.65 6.88
CA LEU A 154 2.51 7.61 7.85
C LEU A 154 3.06 9.00 8.16
N GLU A 155 3.23 9.84 7.13
CA GLU A 155 3.65 11.23 7.30
C GLU A 155 2.57 12.09 7.98
N GLY A 156 1.29 11.81 7.70
CA GLY A 156 0.16 12.38 8.42
C GLY A 156 0.17 12.02 9.91
N SER A 157 0.38 10.75 10.24
CA SER A 157 0.52 10.26 11.63
C SER A 157 1.66 10.99 12.35
N ARG A 158 2.82 11.15 11.69
CA ARG A 158 3.95 11.90 12.24
C ARG A 158 3.62 13.38 12.48
N LEU A 159 2.94 14.02 11.54
CA LEU A 159 2.50 15.41 11.69
C LEU A 159 1.53 15.55 12.87
N GLY A 160 0.57 14.63 12.99
CA GLY A 160 -0.36 14.55 14.12
C GLY A 160 0.38 14.40 15.46
N ALA A 161 1.33 13.46 15.54
CA ALA A 161 2.16 13.26 16.72
C ALA A 161 2.94 14.53 17.10
N ARG A 162 3.50 15.27 16.14
CA ARG A 162 4.16 16.56 16.39
C ARG A 162 3.21 17.59 16.97
N MET A 163 1.99 17.71 16.43
CA MET A 163 0.99 18.65 16.96
C MET A 163 0.53 18.26 18.37
N LEU A 164 0.36 16.96 18.62
CA LEU A 164 0.03 16.43 19.94
C LEU A 164 1.15 16.69 20.95
N HIS A 165 2.41 16.51 20.56
CA HIS A 165 3.55 16.83 21.40
C HIS A 165 3.55 18.29 21.87
N GLN A 166 3.24 19.22 20.96
CA GLN A 166 3.12 20.64 21.30
C GLN A 166 2.00 20.89 22.31
N ARG A 167 0.83 20.25 22.12
CA ARG A 167 -0.30 20.37 23.06
C ARG A 167 0.02 19.79 24.43
N VAL A 168 0.62 18.59 24.47
CA VAL A 168 1.07 17.94 25.71
C VAL A 168 2.05 18.86 26.45
N LYS A 169 3.00 19.47 25.72
CA LYS A 169 3.96 20.43 26.29
C LYS A 169 3.35 21.70 26.88
N GLN A 170 2.24 22.16 26.32
CA GLN A 170 1.54 23.37 26.76
C GLN A 170 0.51 23.09 27.87
N SER A 171 0.21 21.82 28.12
CA SER A 171 -0.77 21.40 29.11
C SER A 171 -0.09 20.94 30.40
N SER A 172 -0.79 21.03 31.54
CA SER A 172 -0.38 20.39 32.81
C SER A 172 -0.51 18.86 32.77
N TRP A 173 -0.68 18.27 31.59
CA TRP A 173 -0.88 16.84 31.42
C TRP A 173 0.42 16.08 31.70
N MET A 174 1.59 16.67 31.44
CA MET A 174 2.88 16.11 31.86
C MET A 174 3.03 16.09 33.38
N ASP A 175 2.44 17.06 34.09
CA ASP A 175 2.48 17.11 35.56
C ASP A 175 1.62 16.00 36.20
N ARG A 176 0.70 15.40 35.44
CA ARG A 176 -0.20 14.33 35.91
C ARG A 176 0.42 12.94 35.89
N PHE A 177 1.49 12.72 35.12
CA PHE A 177 2.11 11.42 34.94
C PHE A 177 3.62 11.51 35.18
N ALA A 178 4.08 10.92 36.29
CA ALA A 178 5.46 11.08 36.79
C ALA A 178 6.56 10.78 35.76
N THR A 179 6.30 9.87 34.81
CA THR A 179 7.19 9.63 33.66
C THR A 179 6.39 9.17 32.45
N MET A 180 6.20 10.06 31.49
CA MET A 180 5.67 9.72 30.17
C MET A 180 6.81 9.65 29.17
N PRO A 181 7.07 8.50 28.53
CA PRO A 181 8.09 8.43 27.50
C PRO A 181 7.59 9.17 26.24
N LEU A 182 8.45 10.00 25.64
CA LEU A 182 8.11 10.90 24.55
C LEU A 182 8.93 10.63 23.28
N ALA A 183 9.62 9.48 23.17
CA ALA A 183 10.58 9.26 22.10
C ALA A 183 9.92 9.32 20.72
N PHE A 184 8.70 8.79 20.56
CA PHE A 184 7.93 8.90 19.32
C PHE A 184 7.59 10.35 18.98
N PHE A 185 7.14 11.14 19.97
CA PHE A 185 6.81 12.55 19.79
C PHE A 185 8.02 13.41 19.46
N GLU A 186 9.15 13.15 20.11
CA GLU A 186 10.43 13.81 19.85
C GLU A 186 10.91 13.49 18.44
N ALA A 187 10.92 12.21 18.06
CA ALA A 187 11.24 11.79 16.71
C ALA A 187 10.33 12.48 15.69
N ALA A 188 9.01 12.49 15.92
CA ALA A 188 8.06 13.16 15.06
C ALA A 188 8.37 14.65 14.86
N SER A 189 8.79 15.33 15.93
CA SER A 189 9.09 16.77 15.97
C SER A 189 10.39 17.17 15.28
N GLN A 190 11.32 16.24 15.06
CA GLN A 190 12.56 16.51 14.33
C GLN A 190 12.32 16.77 12.83
N SER A 191 11.18 16.35 12.28
CA SER A 191 10.88 16.49 10.86
C SER A 191 9.96 17.67 10.60
N ARG A 192 10.55 18.78 10.14
CA ARG A 192 9.87 20.09 10.14
C ARG A 192 8.98 20.36 8.92
N ASP A 193 9.19 19.66 7.81
CA ASP A 193 8.55 20.04 6.54
C ASP A 193 7.80 18.87 5.87
N PHE A 194 6.53 18.70 6.27
CA PHE A 194 5.62 17.70 5.71
C PHE A 194 5.43 17.90 4.20
N PHE A 195 5.26 19.15 3.74
CA PHE A 195 5.03 19.44 2.32
C PHE A 195 6.25 19.12 1.47
N LYS A 196 7.46 19.42 1.95
CA LYS A 196 8.69 19.02 1.26
C LYS A 196 8.81 17.50 1.12
N ARG A 197 8.40 16.74 2.14
CA ARG A 197 8.39 15.26 2.06
C ARG A 197 7.30 14.79 1.10
N MET A 198 6.08 15.31 1.20
CA MET A 198 5.01 14.98 0.25
C MET A 198 5.42 15.28 -1.19
N ASN A 199 6.06 16.43 -1.46
CA ASN A 199 6.57 16.75 -2.80
C ASN A 199 7.64 15.74 -3.26
N ALA A 200 8.52 15.29 -2.37
CA ALA A 200 9.49 14.24 -2.67
C ALA A 200 8.81 12.88 -2.92
N LEU A 201 7.71 12.57 -2.25
CA LEU A 201 6.92 11.36 -2.48
C LEU A 201 6.14 11.41 -3.78
N GLU A 202 5.52 12.54 -4.10
CA GLU A 202 4.90 12.77 -5.40
C GLU A 202 5.92 12.68 -6.53
N SER A 203 7.20 12.96 -6.24
CA SER A 203 8.29 12.76 -7.19
C SER A 203 8.53 11.29 -7.57
N LEU A 204 8.04 10.35 -6.76
CA LEU A 204 8.06 8.92 -7.05
C LEU A 204 6.98 8.50 -8.05
N MET A 205 5.95 9.32 -8.28
CA MET A 205 4.97 9.03 -9.32
C MET A 205 5.62 9.08 -10.69
N ILE A 206 5.40 8.02 -11.46
CA ILE A 206 5.71 7.93 -12.88
C ILE A 206 4.45 8.11 -13.73
N ASP A 207 4.62 8.56 -14.97
CA ASP A 207 3.50 8.73 -15.89
C ASP A 207 2.79 7.39 -16.15
N GLY A 208 1.51 7.32 -15.80
CA GLY A 208 0.70 6.09 -15.90
C GLY A 208 0.44 5.40 -14.56
N ASP A 209 0.98 5.91 -13.45
CA ASP A 209 0.62 5.43 -12.12
C ASP A 209 -0.87 5.59 -11.83
N ASP A 210 -1.44 4.55 -11.23
CA ASP A 210 -2.85 4.46 -10.90
C ASP A 210 -3.15 5.19 -9.58
N ILE A 211 -3.77 6.37 -9.69
CA ILE A 211 -4.23 7.15 -8.54
C ILE A 211 -5.18 6.34 -7.66
N GLU A 212 -5.98 5.43 -8.23
CA GLU A 212 -6.86 4.58 -7.43
C GLU A 212 -6.05 3.64 -6.53
N SER A 213 -4.90 3.16 -6.97
CA SER A 213 -4.00 2.35 -6.16
C SER A 213 -3.44 3.16 -4.98
N ALA A 214 -3.04 4.41 -5.19
CA ALA A 214 -2.60 5.30 -4.11
C ALA A 214 -3.72 5.61 -3.10
N VAL A 215 -4.93 5.89 -3.59
CA VAL A 215 -6.07 6.14 -2.69
C VAL A 215 -6.47 4.88 -1.93
N SER A 216 -6.50 3.72 -2.62
CA SER A 216 -6.84 2.43 -2.02
C SER A 216 -5.86 2.04 -0.93
N SER A 217 -4.55 2.21 -1.17
CA SER A 217 -3.53 1.91 -0.16
C SER A 217 -3.59 2.88 1.03
N ALA A 218 -3.88 4.17 0.79
CA ALA A 218 -4.09 5.13 1.87
C ALA A 218 -5.30 4.74 2.75
N LYS A 219 -6.44 4.37 2.15
CA LYS A 219 -7.63 3.89 2.88
C LYS A 219 -7.33 2.61 3.66
N ALA A 220 -6.64 1.64 3.05
CA ALA A 220 -6.22 0.42 3.74
C ALA A 220 -5.29 0.72 4.93
N THR A 221 -4.45 1.74 4.80
CA THR A 221 -3.57 2.20 5.88
C THR A 221 -4.36 2.82 7.03
N PHE A 222 -5.31 3.71 6.75
CA PHE A 222 -6.23 4.23 7.77
C PHE A 222 -7.02 3.12 8.47
N ALA A 223 -7.52 2.14 7.71
CA ALA A 223 -8.23 0.99 8.27
C ALA A 223 -7.33 0.17 9.22
N LEU A 224 -6.05 -0.01 8.89
CA LEU A 224 -5.09 -0.66 9.79
C LEU A 224 -4.88 0.15 11.09
N PHE A 225 -4.76 1.48 10.99
CA PHE A 225 -4.65 2.33 12.18
C PHE A 225 -5.90 2.20 13.06
N MET A 226 -7.10 2.25 12.48
CA MET A 226 -8.35 2.09 13.22
C MET A 226 -8.47 0.70 13.87
N GLU A 227 -8.25 -0.39 13.12
CA GLU A 227 -8.25 -1.76 13.65
C GLU A 227 -7.29 -1.88 14.84
N THR A 228 -6.10 -1.30 14.70
CA THR A 228 -5.09 -1.34 15.75
C THR A 228 -5.50 -0.50 16.96
N ALA A 229 -6.13 0.66 16.75
CA ALA A 229 -6.62 1.53 17.81
C ALA A 229 -7.73 0.86 18.64
N GLU A 230 -8.61 0.10 17.98
CA GLU A 230 -9.66 -0.70 18.62
C GLU A 230 -9.07 -1.86 19.43
N LEU A 231 -8.08 -2.57 18.89
CA LEU A 231 -7.41 -3.65 19.60
C LEU A 231 -6.62 -3.14 20.80
N ALA A 232 -5.97 -1.98 20.67
CA ALA A 232 -5.15 -1.39 21.72
C ALA A 232 -5.95 -0.99 22.97
N LYS A 233 -7.25 -0.67 22.82
CA LYS A 233 -8.16 -0.34 23.93
C LYS A 233 -8.78 -1.54 24.65
N LYS A 234 -8.73 -2.74 24.04
CA LYS A 234 -9.36 -3.96 24.58
C LYS A 234 -8.45 -4.77 25.52
N GLN A 235 -7.21 -4.34 25.74
CA GLN A 235 -6.21 -5.01 26.58
C GLN A 235 -5.88 -4.19 27.82
#